data_AF-W4MEB1-F1
#
_entry.id   AF-W4MEB1-F1
#
_cell.length_a   1.000
_cell.length_b   1.000
_cell.length_c   1.000
_cell.angle_alpha   90.00
_cell.angle_beta   90.00
_cell.angle_gamma   90.00
#
_symmetry.space_group_name_H-M   'P 1'
#
loop_
_entity.id
_entity.type
_entity.pdbx_description
1 polymer ?
#
loop_
_entity_poly.entity_id
_entity_poly.type
_entity_poly.pdbx_seq_one_letter_code
_entity_poly.pdbx_strand_id
1 'polypeptide(L)'
;MTIHENVRERLVSKTFLDDFYKVWVKSWKDFNFKIPGCESSSEAQERFVKAVKDISLTHQGKIIAIVTHGNVLGLFLNYIDSLNHMEEAEKIRNPDVIRVVHRESRFVWDRDFRAQGLDVIATR
;
A
#
# COMPACT_ATOMS: atom_id res chain seq x y z
N MET A 1 18.16 8.58 6.33
CA MET A 1 17.28 7.73 5.50
C MET A 1 17.58 6.29 5.86
N THR A 2 16.56 5.50 6.21
CA THR A 2 16.72 4.08 6.60
C THR A 2 15.97 3.23 5.58
N ILE A 3 16.58 2.13 5.15
CA ILE A 3 15.93 1.17 4.24
C ILE A 3 15.21 0.13 5.08
N HIS A 4 13.93 -0.12 4.76
CA HIS A 4 13.14 -1.14 5.42
C HIS A 4 12.60 -2.11 4.37
N GLU A 5 13.12 -3.34 4.34
CA GLU A 5 12.79 -4.34 3.30
C GLU A 5 11.28 -4.53 3.14
N ASN A 6 10.54 -4.53 4.26
CA ASN A 6 9.10 -4.78 4.23
C ASN A 6 8.25 -3.60 3.71
N VAL A 7 8.83 -2.48 3.29
CA VAL A 7 8.08 -1.42 2.56
C VAL A 7 8.17 -1.55 1.03
N ARG A 8 8.82 -2.60 0.52
CA ARG A 8 8.88 -2.90 -0.91
C ARG A 8 7.51 -3.24 -1.51
N GLU A 9 7.42 -3.13 -2.83
CA GLU A 9 6.24 -3.54 -3.61
C GLU A 9 5.91 -5.03 -3.43
N ARG A 10 4.64 -5.37 -3.64
CA ARG A 10 4.17 -6.76 -3.73
C ARG A 10 4.83 -7.46 -4.91
N LEU A 11 5.43 -8.62 -4.64
CA LEU A 11 5.93 -9.51 -5.68
C LEU A 11 4.74 -10.26 -6.31
N VAL A 12 4.16 -9.73 -7.39
CA VAL A 12 3.02 -10.36 -8.10
C VAL A 12 3.48 -11.53 -8.97
N SER A 13 4.58 -11.34 -9.69
CA SER A 13 5.16 -12.31 -10.60
C SER A 13 6.68 -12.14 -10.65
N LYS A 14 7.40 -13.23 -10.91
CA LYS A 14 8.84 -13.23 -11.18
C LYS A 14 9.15 -13.11 -12.67
N THR A 15 8.14 -13.29 -13.51
CA THR A 15 8.25 -13.29 -14.98
C THR A 15 7.21 -12.35 -15.58
N PHE A 16 7.40 -12.01 -16.85
CA PHE A 16 6.37 -11.32 -17.62
C PHE A 16 5.05 -12.10 -17.61
N LEU A 17 3.94 -11.37 -17.58
CA LEU A 17 2.59 -11.91 -17.63
C LEU A 17 1.87 -11.30 -18.83
N ASP A 18 1.41 -12.13 -19.76
CA ASP A 18 0.69 -11.66 -20.95
C ASP A 18 -0.60 -10.92 -20.59
N ASP A 19 -1.32 -11.39 -19.56
CA ASP A 19 -2.53 -10.77 -19.04
C ASP A 19 -2.39 -10.46 -17.55
N PHE A 20 -1.62 -9.41 -17.25
CA PHE A 20 -1.45 -8.92 -15.89
C PHE A 20 -2.78 -8.50 -15.25
N TYR A 21 -3.69 -7.90 -16.04
CA TYR A 21 -4.97 -7.40 -15.52
C TYR A 21 -5.85 -8.53 -14.97
N LYS A 22 -5.90 -9.68 -15.65
CA LYS A 22 -6.61 -10.86 -15.14
C LYS A 22 -6.04 -11.36 -13.82
N VAL A 23 -4.71 -11.38 -13.69
CA VAL A 23 -4.03 -11.76 -12.43
C VAL A 23 -4.33 -10.74 -11.33
N TRP A 24 -4.32 -9.45 -11.67
CA TRP A 24 -4.67 -8.35 -10.78
C TRP A 24 -6.10 -8.50 -10.24
N VAL A 25 -7.10 -8.58 -11.11
CA VAL A 25 -8.52 -8.77 -10.73
C VAL A 25 -8.70 -10.01 -9.88
N LYS A 26 -8.03 -11.13 -10.22
CA LYS A 26 -8.11 -12.35 -9.42
C LYS A 26 -7.53 -12.15 -8.02
N SER A 27 -6.41 -11.44 -7.89
CA SER A 27 -5.76 -11.16 -6.59
C SER A 27 -6.58 -10.27 -5.64
N TRP A 28 -7.54 -9.51 -6.17
CA TRP A 28 -8.49 -8.72 -5.38
C TRP A 28 -9.78 -9.47 -5.05
N LYS A 29 -10.17 -10.46 -5.87
CA LYS A 29 -11.30 -11.36 -5.59
C LYS A 29 -10.95 -12.45 -4.58
N ASP A 30 -9.71 -12.92 -4.60
CA ASP A 30 -9.17 -13.92 -3.69
C ASP A 30 -7.83 -13.40 -3.14
N PHE A 31 -7.84 -12.91 -1.91
CA PHE A 31 -6.67 -12.32 -1.26
C PHE A 31 -5.55 -13.33 -0.98
N ASN A 32 -5.87 -14.63 -1.00
CA ASN A 32 -4.90 -15.71 -0.82
C ASN A 32 -4.39 -16.27 -2.16
N PHE A 33 -4.97 -15.84 -3.29
CA PHE A 33 -4.44 -16.17 -4.60
C PHE A 33 -3.04 -15.60 -4.78
N LYS A 34 -2.11 -16.44 -5.24
CA LYS A 34 -0.76 -16.06 -5.65
C LYS A 34 -0.23 -16.97 -6.73
N ILE A 35 0.68 -16.43 -7.54
CA ILE A 35 1.54 -17.24 -8.40
C ILE A 35 2.53 -17.99 -7.50
N PRO A 36 2.80 -19.28 -7.74
CA PRO A 36 3.77 -20.03 -6.93
C PRO A 36 5.12 -19.30 -6.80
N GLY A 37 5.59 -19.17 -5.55
CA GLY A 37 6.83 -18.46 -5.23
C GLY A 37 6.75 -16.93 -5.26
N CYS A 38 5.56 -16.35 -5.41
CA CYS A 38 5.26 -14.92 -5.32
C CYS A 38 4.46 -14.62 -4.03
N GLU A 39 3.98 -13.40 -3.85
CA GLU A 39 3.16 -12.99 -2.69
C GLU A 39 1.67 -12.94 -3.05
N SER A 40 0.83 -13.33 -2.09
CA SER A 40 -0.60 -13.01 -2.13
C SER A 40 -0.87 -11.57 -1.67
N SER A 41 -2.09 -11.09 -1.85
CA SER A 41 -2.53 -9.79 -1.29
C SER A 41 -2.44 -9.79 0.23
N SER A 42 -2.85 -10.88 0.89
CA SER A 42 -2.76 -11.04 2.35
C SER A 42 -1.32 -10.95 2.84
N GLU A 43 -0.39 -11.70 2.23
CA GLU A 43 1.01 -11.74 2.66
C GLU A 43 1.70 -10.38 2.55
N ALA A 44 1.47 -9.67 1.43
CA ALA A 44 2.02 -8.33 1.23
C ALA A 44 1.40 -7.30 2.18
N GLN A 45 0.08 -7.36 2.39
CA GLN A 45 -0.63 -6.48 3.32
C GLN A 45 -0.13 -6.69 4.76
N GLU A 46 -0.07 -7.94 5.23
CA GLU A 46 0.40 -8.27 6.58
C GLU A 46 1.82 -7.78 6.83
N ARG A 47 2.74 -8.05 5.90
CA ARG A 47 4.14 -7.62 5.97
C ARG A 47 4.25 -6.09 6.04
N PHE A 48 3.50 -5.38 5.20
CA PHE A 48 3.55 -3.92 5.14
C PHE A 48 2.91 -3.28 6.38
N VAL A 49 1.73 -3.76 6.81
CA VAL A 49 1.06 -3.30 8.04
C VAL A 49 1.97 -3.46 9.24
N LYS A 50 2.62 -4.63 9.37
CA LYS A 50 3.57 -4.88 10.44
C LYS A 50 4.73 -3.87 10.40
N ALA A 51 5.32 -3.64 9.23
CA ALA A 51 6.41 -2.69 9.06
C ALA A 51 6.01 -1.25 9.46
N VAL A 52 4.88 -0.76 8.94
CA VAL A 52 4.39 0.59 9.24
C VAL A 52 4.08 0.73 10.74
N LYS A 53 3.52 -0.31 11.37
CA LYS A 53 3.26 -0.33 12.82
C LYS A 53 4.56 -0.26 13.62
N ASP A 54 5.53 -1.11 13.31
CA ASP A 54 6.83 -1.14 13.99
C ASP A 54 7.59 0.19 13.85
N ILE A 55 7.58 0.78 12.65
CA ILE A 55 8.15 2.10 12.37
C ILE A 55 7.44 3.19 13.19
N SER A 56 6.11 3.19 13.20
CA SER A 56 5.32 4.19 13.91
C SER A 56 5.53 4.12 15.43
N LEU A 57 5.61 2.92 16.00
CA LEU A 57 5.88 2.72 17.43
C LEU A 57 7.30 3.15 17.81
N THR A 58 8.29 2.87 16.97
CA THR A 58 9.69 3.27 17.17
C THR A 58 9.86 4.80 17.18
N HIS A 59 9.00 5.51 16.46
CA HIS A 59 9.06 6.96 16.30
C HIS A 59 7.80 7.66 16.84
N GLN A 60 7.25 7.15 17.95
CA GLN A 60 6.03 7.68 18.56
C GLN A 60 6.12 9.21 18.78
N GLY A 61 5.05 9.91 18.42
CA GLY A 61 4.95 11.37 18.55
C GLY A 61 5.63 12.18 17.44
N LYS A 62 6.19 11.53 16.41
CA LYS A 62 6.86 12.21 15.28
C LYS A 62 6.03 12.10 13.99
N ILE A 63 6.25 13.05 13.08
CA ILE A 63 5.82 12.95 11.69
C ILE A 63 6.90 12.18 10.92
N ILE A 64 6.50 11.14 10.20
CA ILE A 64 7.40 10.25 9.45
C ILE A 64 6.93 10.22 8.00
N ALA A 65 7.87 10.32 7.07
CA ALA A 65 7.62 10.05 5.65
C ALA A 65 8.05 8.60 5.35
N ILE A 66 7.15 7.81 4.77
CA ILE A 66 7.43 6.48 4.23
C ILE A 66 7.24 6.54 2.73
N VAL A 67 8.28 6.21 1.97
CA VAL A 67 8.23 6.10 0.51
C VAL A 67 8.10 4.63 0.14
N THR A 68 7.12 4.30 -0.69
CA THR A 68 6.77 2.92 -1.06
C THR A 68 6.20 2.89 -2.49
N HIS A 69 5.49 1.84 -2.85
CA HIS A 69 4.95 1.57 -4.16
C HIS A 69 3.41 1.48 -4.14
N GLY A 70 2.78 1.56 -5.31
CA GLY A 70 1.34 1.77 -5.43
C GLY A 70 0.49 0.60 -4.93
N ASN A 71 0.87 -0.64 -5.24
CA ASN A 71 0.02 -1.80 -4.95
C ASN A 71 0.03 -2.13 -3.46
N VAL A 72 1.20 -2.19 -2.83
CA VAL A 72 1.30 -2.39 -1.38
C VAL A 72 0.66 -1.24 -0.58
N LEU A 73 0.72 -0.01 -1.09
CA LEU A 73 0.00 1.13 -0.50
C LEU A 73 -1.52 0.95 -0.62
N GLY A 74 -2.04 0.54 -1.77
CA GLY A 74 -3.45 0.23 -1.95
C GLY A 74 -3.94 -0.87 -1.01
N LEU A 75 -3.15 -1.93 -0.83
CA LEU A 75 -3.44 -2.99 0.14
C LEU A 75 -3.46 -2.46 1.59
N PHE A 76 -2.56 -1.55 1.95
CA PHE A 76 -2.57 -0.92 3.26
C PHE A 76 -3.82 -0.06 3.49
N LEU A 77 -4.25 0.71 2.50
CA LEU A 77 -5.49 1.50 2.62
C LEU A 77 -6.73 0.60 2.74
N ASN A 78 -6.75 -0.54 2.05
CA ASN A 78 -7.78 -1.57 2.23
C ASN A 78 -7.76 -2.20 3.64
N TYR A 79 -6.59 -2.33 4.27
CA TYR A 79 -6.51 -2.74 5.67
C TYR A 79 -7.14 -1.71 6.62
N ILE A 80 -6.91 -0.41 6.37
CA ILE A 80 -7.41 0.68 7.22
C ILE A 80 -8.93 0.79 7.16
N ASP A 81 -9.48 0.71 5.95
CA ASP A 81 -10.87 0.98 5.67
C ASP A 81 -11.34 -0.08 4.68
N SER A 82 -11.83 -1.21 5.22
CA SER A 82 -12.19 -2.47 4.53
C SER A 82 -13.27 -2.33 3.44
N LEU A 83 -13.62 -1.10 3.09
CA LEU A 83 -14.49 -0.69 1.99
C LEU A 83 -13.69 -0.39 0.70
N ASN A 84 -12.36 -0.36 0.75
CA ASN A 84 -11.53 0.03 -0.40
C ASN A 84 -11.28 -1.17 -1.33
N HIS A 85 -12.19 -1.32 -2.29
CA HIS A 85 -12.09 -2.27 -3.40
C HIS A 85 -10.92 -1.92 -4.34
N MET A 86 -10.57 -2.86 -5.22
CA MET A 86 -9.55 -2.74 -6.28
C MET A 86 -9.53 -1.37 -6.97
N GLU A 87 -10.70 -0.78 -7.21
CA GLU A 87 -10.92 0.51 -7.87
C GLU A 87 -10.25 1.69 -7.14
N GLU A 88 -10.18 1.68 -5.81
CA GLU A 88 -9.51 2.74 -5.04
C GLU A 88 -7.99 2.60 -5.13
N ALA A 89 -7.47 1.36 -5.12
CA ALA A 89 -6.05 1.10 -5.34
C ALA A 89 -5.61 1.54 -6.75
N GLU A 90 -6.49 1.42 -7.75
CA GLU A 90 -6.25 1.90 -9.13
C GLU A 90 -6.31 3.43 -9.27
N LYS A 91 -6.83 4.16 -8.27
CA LYS A 91 -6.87 5.64 -8.28
C LYS A 91 -5.61 6.28 -7.70
N ILE A 92 -4.71 5.51 -7.07
CA ILE A 92 -3.46 6.02 -6.53
C ILE A 92 -2.59 6.54 -7.68
N ARG A 93 -2.14 7.80 -7.58
CA ARG A 93 -1.34 8.47 -8.61
C ARG A 93 0.17 8.26 -8.43
N ASN A 94 0.96 8.71 -9.40
CA ASN A 94 2.42 8.72 -9.28
C ASN A 94 3.02 10.11 -9.59
N PRO A 95 3.63 10.80 -8.60
CA PRO A 95 3.58 10.49 -7.17
C PRO A 95 2.20 10.75 -6.56
N ASP A 96 1.90 10.10 -5.44
CA ASP A 96 0.81 10.49 -4.55
C ASP A 96 1.32 10.57 -3.11
N VAL A 97 0.65 11.38 -2.28
CA VAL A 97 0.99 11.53 -0.86
C VAL A 97 -0.27 11.38 -0.03
N ILE A 98 -0.24 10.38 0.84
CA ILE A 98 -1.36 10.04 1.71
C ILE A 98 -0.96 10.27 3.16
N ARG A 99 -1.86 10.87 3.94
CA ARG A 99 -1.69 11.04 5.38
C ARG A 99 -2.49 9.98 6.13
N VAL A 100 -1.79 9.25 6.99
CA VAL A 100 -2.37 8.27 7.91
C VAL A 100 -1.93 8.63 9.33
N VAL A 101 -2.87 8.58 10.26
CA VAL A 101 -2.63 8.81 11.68
C VAL A 101 -2.72 7.48 12.43
N HIS A 102 -1.64 7.10 13.11
CA HIS A 102 -1.67 5.95 14.02
C HIS A 102 -2.20 6.43 15.38
N ARG A 103 -3.35 5.91 15.80
CA ARG A 103 -3.99 6.22 17.08
C ARG A 103 -4.14 4.95 17.89
N GLU A 104 -3.52 4.89 19.06
CA GLU A 104 -3.58 3.78 20.01
C GLU A 104 -3.29 2.41 19.35
N SER A 105 -4.33 1.75 18.83
CA SER A 105 -4.30 0.41 18.24
C SER A 105 -4.66 0.35 16.76
N ARG A 106 -4.99 1.48 16.10
CA ARG A 106 -5.44 1.51 14.71
C ARG A 106 -4.85 2.65 13.88
N PHE A 107 -4.79 2.43 12.59
CA PHE A 107 -4.52 3.46 11.60
C PHE A 107 -5.83 4.15 11.18
N VAL A 108 -5.75 5.45 10.94
CA VAL A 108 -6.87 6.27 10.44
C VAL A 108 -6.38 7.02 9.21
N TRP A 109 -7.03 6.79 8.07
CA TRP A 109 -6.74 7.54 6.85
C TRP A 109 -7.37 8.93 6.93
N ASP A 110 -6.55 9.96 6.84
CA ASP A 110 -6.99 11.34 6.70
C ASP A 110 -7.34 11.64 5.24
N ARG A 111 -8.62 11.48 4.91
CA ARG A 111 -9.16 11.68 3.55
C ARG A 111 -9.25 13.15 3.14
N ASP A 112 -9.10 14.09 4.08
CA ASP A 112 -9.13 15.53 3.82
C ASP A 112 -7.75 16.12 3.54
N PHE A 113 -6.68 15.36 3.83
CA PHE A 113 -5.32 15.77 3.53
C PHE A 113 -5.09 15.99 2.04
N ARG A 114 -4.49 17.13 1.70
CA ARG A 114 -4.01 17.45 0.35
C ARG A 114 -2.56 17.93 0.47
N ALA A 115 -1.63 17.23 -0.17
CA ALA A 115 -0.27 17.74 -0.31
C ALA A 115 -0.25 18.80 -1.41
N GLN A 116 0.26 19.98 -1.08
CA GLN A 116 0.33 21.12 -1.99
C GLN A 116 1.31 20.83 -3.13
N GLY A 117 0.95 21.19 -4.36
CA GLY A 117 1.82 21.09 -5.53
C GLY A 117 1.88 19.70 -6.18
N LEU A 118 1.13 18.71 -5.70
CA LEU A 118 1.01 17.41 -6.39
C LEU A 118 0.21 17.51 -7.69
N ASP A 119 -0.77 18.41 -7.74
CA ASP A 119 -1.66 18.66 -8.87
C ASP A 119 -0.93 19.03 -10.17
N VAL A 120 0.30 19.54 -10.08
CA VAL A 120 1.13 19.92 -11.24
C VAL A 120 2.13 18.85 -11.68
N ILE A 121 2.37 17.81 -10.87
CA ILE A 121 3.38 16.76 -11.15
C ILE A 121 2.84 15.33 -11.15
N ALA A 122 1.69 15.08 -10.53
CA ALA A 122 1.12 13.75 -10.43
C ALA A 122 0.56 13.30 -11.78
N THR A 123 1.04 12.15 -12.26
CA THR A 123 0.46 11.47 -13.41
C THR A 123 -0.40 10.30 -12.96
N ARG A 124 -1.28 9.84 -13.85
CA ARG A 124 -1.90 8.51 -13.72
C ARG A 124 -0.91 7.43 -14.12
#